data_AF-A0AAU7G604-F1
#
_entry.id   AF-A0AAU7G604-F1
#
_cell.length_a   1.000
_cell.length_b   1.000
_cell.length_c   1.000
_cell.angle_alpha   90.00
_cell.angle_beta   90.00
_cell.angle_gamma   90.00
#
_symmetry.space_group_name_H-M   'P 1'
#
loop_
_entity.id
_entity.type
_entity.pdbx_description
1 polymer ?
#
loop_
_entity_poly.entity_id
_entity_poly.type
_entity_poly.pdbx_seq_one_letter_code
_entity_poly.pdbx_strand_id
1 'polypeptide(L)' 'MSEALDPSQIRFVTRGVTPEEIAAVTAVLTAAAAEQAAAARDARPQVGPDAWERSRRQLRTPIHPGPGMWRSFSG' A
#
# COMPACT_ATOMS: atom_id res chain seq x y z
N MET A 1 8.41 -1.70 -3.14
CA MET A 1 8.39 -1.47 -1.67
C MET A 1 9.44 -0.42 -1.42
N SER A 2 9.07 0.79 -1.00
CA SER A 2 10.11 1.78 -0.70
C SER A 2 10.82 1.34 0.56
N GLU A 3 12.09 0.98 0.40
CA GLU A 3 13.02 0.75 1.50
C GLU A 3 13.21 2.07 2.25
N ALA A 4 13.53 2.00 3.54
CA ALA A 4 13.83 3.20 4.33
C ALA A 4 14.97 3.97 3.66
N LEU A 5 14.96 5.31 3.77
CA LEU A 5 16.00 6.16 3.19
C LEU A 5 17.38 5.74 3.72
N ASP A 6 18.28 5.33 2.82
CA ASP A 6 19.66 4.98 3.18
C ASP A 6 20.51 6.27 3.20
N PRO A 7 21.26 6.54 4.29
CA PRO A 7 22.21 7.65 4.35
C PRO A 7 23.18 7.75 3.17
N SER A 8 23.54 6.63 2.53
CA SER A 8 24.41 6.61 1.35
C SER A 8 23.82 7.34 0.13
N GLN A 9 22.50 7.57 0.12
CA GLN A 9 21.77 8.27 -0.94
C GLN A 9 21.79 9.81 -0.74
N ILE A 10 22.26 10.30 0.41
CA ILE A 10 22.28 11.72 0.76
C ILE A 10 23.61 12.34 0.30
N ARG A 11 23.52 13.44 -0.46
CA ARG A 11 24.70 14.20 -0.90
C ARG A 11 24.61 15.65 -0.42
N PHE A 12 25.62 16.09 0.32
CA PHE A 12 25.80 17.49 0.70
C PHE A 12 26.53 18.23 -0.42
N VAL A 13 25.89 19.26 -0.98
CA VAL A 13 26.49 20.11 -2.04
C VAL A 13 27.12 21.39 -1.48
N THR A 14 26.72 21.78 -0.26
CA THR A 14 27.26 22.93 0.45
C THR A 14 28.67 22.62 0.96
N ARG A 15 29.58 23.59 0.86
CA ARG A 15 30.94 23.46 1.40
C ARG A 15 30.96 23.75 2.89
N GLY A 16 31.89 23.12 3.62
CA GLY A 16 32.14 23.43 5.03
C GLY A 16 31.08 22.92 6.00
N VAL A 17 30.24 21.97 5.59
CA VAL A 17 29.27 21.32 6.49
C VAL A 17 30.04 20.48 7.51
N THR A 18 29.75 20.67 8.79
CA THR A 18 30.44 19.94 9.87
C THR A 18 29.92 18.50 9.99
N PRO A 19 30.70 17.57 10.58
CA PRO A 19 30.22 16.23 10.87
C PRO A 19 28.93 16.20 11.70
N GLU A 20 28.79 17.12 12.66
CA GLU A 20 27.62 17.25 13.51
C GLU A 20 26.39 17.71 12.73
N GLU A 21 26.55 18.66 11.82
CA GLU A 21 25.47 19.11 10.92
C GLU A 21 25.04 18.00 9.96
N ILE A 22 26.01 17.25 9.40
CA ILE A 22 25.74 16.08 8.54
C ILE A 22 24.90 15.06 9.32
N ALA A 23 25.30 14.75 10.55
CA ALA A 23 24.60 13.80 11.41
C ALA A 23 23.18 14.29 11.74
N ALA A 24 23.02 15.55 12.11
CA ALA A 24 21.73 16.13 12.46
C ALA A 24 20.75 16.10 11.27
N VAL A 25 21.19 16.56 10.09
CA VAL A 25 20.35 16.56 8.88
C VAL A 25 20.00 15.14 8.45
N THR A 26 20.97 14.22 8.47
CA THR A 26 20.74 12.81 8.14
C THR A 26 19.73 12.17 9.07
N ALA A 27 19.82 12.43 10.38
CA ALA A 27 18.88 11.91 11.37
C ALA A 27 17.46 12.43 11.13
N VAL A 28 17.29 13.73 10.84
CA VAL A 28 15.98 14.32 10.55
C VAL A 28 15.37 13.74 9.28
N LEU A 29 16.15 13.63 8.20
CA LEU A 29 15.66 13.11 6.92
C LEU A 29 15.30 11.62 7.00
N THR A 30 16.11 10.82 7.67
CA THR A 30 15.84 9.39 7.85
C THR A 30 14.61 9.16 8.75
N ALA A 31 14.44 9.95 9.82
CA ALA A 31 13.25 9.90 10.66
C ALA A 31 11.98 10.27 9.88
N ALA A 32 12.00 11.37 9.12
CA ALA A 32 10.87 11.80 8.30
C ALA A 32 10.50 10.76 7.22
N ALA A 33 11.49 10.16 6.56
CA ALA A 33 11.26 9.10 5.59
C ALA A 33 10.66 7.83 6.22
N ALA A 34 11.11 7.47 7.43
CA ALA A 34 10.57 6.34 8.18
C ALA A 34 9.10 6.57 8.57
N GLU A 35 8.75 7.78 9.01
CA GLU A 35 7.37 8.18 9.33
C GLU A 35 6.48 8.11 8.09
N GLN A 36 6.93 8.66 6.96
CA GLN A 36 6.19 8.56 5.70
C GLN A 36 5.97 7.11 5.26
N ALA A 37 6.99 6.25 5.42
CA ALA A 37 6.86 4.83 5.11
C ALA A 37 5.88 4.12 6.07
N ALA A 38 5.83 4.50 7.35
CA ALA A 38 4.86 3.98 8.30
C ALA A 38 3.43 4.42 7.92
N ALA A 39 3.21 5.72 7.68
CA ALA A 39 1.93 6.24 7.25
C ALA A 39 1.43 5.59 5.94
N ALA A 40 2.32 5.31 4.99
CA ALA A 40 1.97 4.62 3.75
C ALA A 40 1.58 3.15 3.99
N ARG A 41 2.16 2.48 5.00
CA ARG A 41 1.74 1.12 5.41
C ARG A 41 0.37 1.16 6.06
N ASP A 42 0.10 2.14 6.91
CA ASP A 42 -1.19 2.28 7.61
C ASP A 42 -2.32 2.70 6.67
N ALA A 43 -2.02 3.54 5.67
CA ALA A 43 -2.97 3.92 4.63
C ALA A 43 -3.30 2.77 3.65
N ARG A 44 -2.51 1.69 3.66
CA ARG A 44 -2.77 0.55 2.80
C ARG A 44 -4.03 -0.17 3.31
N PRO A 45 -5.07 -0.34 2.47
CA PRO A 45 -6.25 -1.08 2.90
C PRO A 45 -5.81 -2.46 3.39
N GLN A 46 -6.31 -2.86 4.56
CA GLN A 46 -6.04 -4.19 5.11
C GLN A 46 -6.31 -5.21 4.02
N VAL A 47 -5.35 -6.10 3.79
CA VAL A 47 -5.46 -7.20 2.81
C VAL A 47 -6.44 -8.23 3.37
N GLY A 48 -7.71 -7.84 3.42
CA GLY A 48 -8.84 -8.71 3.62
C GLY A 48 -9.36 -9.19 2.27
N PRO A 49 -10.17 -10.26 2.25
CA PRO A 49 -10.82 -10.70 1.03
C PRO A 49 -11.63 -9.54 0.45
N ASP A 50 -11.38 -9.26 -0.83
CA ASP A 50 -12.07 -8.22 -1.57
C ASP A 50 -13.58 -8.54 -1.69
N ALA A 51 -14.34 -7.61 -2.25
CA ALA A 51 -15.79 -7.78 -2.38
C ALA A 51 -16.17 -9.03 -3.20
N TRP A 52 -15.34 -9.40 -4.17
CA TRP A 52 -15.52 -10.57 -5.02
C TRP A 52 -15.21 -11.88 -4.27
N GLU A 53 -14.12 -11.91 -3.51
CA GLU A 53 -13.72 -13.07 -2.72
C GLU A 53 -14.72 -13.36 -1.60
N ARG A 54 -15.35 -12.32 -1.04
CA ARG A 54 -16.48 -12.45 -0.11
C ARG A 54 -17.75 -12.99 -0.79
N SER A 55 -18.13 -12.47 -1.95
CA SER A 55 -19.35 -12.89 -2.65
C SER A 55 -19.27 -14.34 -3.18
N ARG A 56 -18.07 -14.81 -3.55
CA ARG A 56 -17.83 -16.20 -3.99
C ARG A 56 -18.32 -17.26 -3.00
N ARG A 57 -18.35 -16.97 -1.70
CA ARG A 57 -18.86 -17.90 -0.68
C ARG A 57 -20.36 -18.14 -0.82
N GLN A 58 -21.13 -17.14 -1.23
CA GLN A 58 -22.58 -17.25 -1.42
C GLN A 58 -22.91 -18.12 -2.65
N LEU A 59 -22.05 -18.11 -3.66
CA LEU A 59 -22.16 -18.94 -4.87
C LEU A 59 -21.83 -20.42 -4.64
N ARG A 60 -21.43 -20.82 -3.43
CA ARG A 60 -21.22 -22.24 -3.07
C ARG A 60 -22.52 -23.00 -2.87
N THR A 61 -23.63 -22.28 -2.68
CA THR A 61 -24.96 -22.88 -2.74
C THR A 61 -25.34 -23.09 -4.21
N PRO A 62 -25.88 -24.27 -4.58
CA PRO A 62 -26.40 -24.48 -5.92
C PRO A 62 -27.36 -23.35 -6.31
N ILE A 63 -27.06 -22.66 -7.40
CA ILE A 63 -28.00 -21.70 -7.99
C ILE A 63 -29.08 -22.53 -8.65
N HIS A 64 -30.30 -22.47 -8.11
CA HIS A 64 -31.43 -23.19 -8.67
C HIS A 64 -32.03 -22.37 -9.82
N PRO A 65 -31.85 -22.79 -11.09
CA PRO A 65 -32.59 -22.19 -12.19
C PRO A 65 -34.09 -22.43 -11.99
N GLY A 66 -34.88 -21.36 -11.89
CA GLY A 66 -36.34 -21.47 -11.97
C GLY A 66 -36.78 -21.84 -13.40
N PRO A 67 -37.83 -22.66 -13.59
CA PRO A 67 -38.40 -22.92 -14.91
C PRO A 67 -38.70 -21.60 -15.65
N GLY A 68 -38.19 -21.43 -16.87
CA GLY A 68 -38.38 -20.23 -17.69
C GLY A 68 -37.45 -19.04 -17.40
N MET A 69 -36.69 -19.05 -16.31
CA MET A 69 -35.92 -17.87 -15.85
C MET A 69 -34.61 -17.61 -16.62
N TRP A 70 -34.14 -18.56 -17.42
CA TRP A 70 -32.85 -18.48 -18.12
C TRP A 70 -32.99 -18.10 -19.60
N ARG A 71 -34.23 -17.90 -20.07
CA ARG A 71 -34.54 -17.66 -21.49
C ARG A 71 -35.33 -16.35 -21.71
N SER A 72 -35.21 -15.39 -20.80
CA SER A 72 -35.88 -14.08 -20.90
C SER A 72 -35.19 -13.08 -21.84
N PHE A 73 -34.06 -13.43 -22.46
CA PHE A 73 -33.48 -12.61 -23.53
C PHE A 73 -34.23 -12.87 -24.84
N SER A 74 -35.19 -12.01 -25.15
CA SER A 74 -35.70 -11.80 -26.51
C SER A 74 -34.97 -10.57 -27.07
N GLY A 75 -34.18 -10.78 -28.12
CA GLY A 75 -33.61 -9.69 -28.93
C GLY A 75 -34.67 -8.92 -29.71
#